data_AF-A0A3M5UGY2-F1
#
_entry.id   AF-A0A3M5UGY2-F1
#
_cell.length_a   1.000
_cell.length_b   1.000
_cell.length_c   1.000
_cell.angle_alpha   90.00
_cell.angle_beta   90.00
_cell.angle_gamma   90.00
#
_symmetry.space_group_name_H-M   'P 1'
#
loop_
_entity.id
_entity.type
_entity.pdbx_description
1 polymer ?
#
loop_
_entity_poly.entity_id
_entity_poly.type
_entity_poly.pdbx_seq_one_letter_code
_entity_poly.pdbx_strand_id
1 'polypeptide(L)'
;MPRAIWKGAISFGLVHIPVSLVSATSSQGVDFDWLDKRSMDPVGYKRINKTTGKEVTKENIVKGVAFEKGRYVVLSEDEIRSAHPKSTQTIEIIAFVASDQIPLQNIDTPYFLAPDKRGGKVYALLREALKKTGKVALANVVLHTKQHLAALMPLESALVLVMLRWPAEVRSLDELELGSDVTKPTLAKGELDMAKRLVEDMSADWQPDEYRDSFQDKIRALVAKKAKAGKIEDVETVEGGEERKSADVIDLTELLKRSLAGKPAAKKSTAKKSNNKAS
;
A
#
# COMPACT_ATOMS: atom_id res chain seq x y z
N MET A 1 -9.66 -4.68 16.46
CA MET A 1 -10.32 -4.67 15.15
C MET A 1 -9.30 -4.25 14.10
N PRO A 2 -9.30 -4.86 12.91
CA PRO A 2 -8.40 -4.44 11.82
C PRO A 2 -8.57 -2.95 11.52
N ARG A 3 -7.48 -2.21 11.40
CA ARG A 3 -7.51 -0.78 11.10
C ARG A 3 -7.80 -0.58 9.61
N ALA A 4 -8.79 0.24 9.28
CA ALA A 4 -9.03 0.65 7.90
C ALA A 4 -7.79 1.38 7.36
N ILE A 5 -7.27 0.91 6.23
CA ILE A 5 -6.11 1.49 5.56
C ILE A 5 -6.52 2.57 4.55
N TRP A 6 -7.77 2.52 4.09
CA TRP A 6 -8.32 3.48 3.14
C TRP A 6 -9.84 3.62 3.34
N LYS A 7 -10.37 4.80 3.03
CA LYS A 7 -11.81 5.10 3.02
C LYS A 7 -12.15 5.77 1.71
N GLY A 8 -13.32 5.42 1.18
CA GLY A 8 -13.78 5.95 -0.09
C GLY A 8 -15.14 5.40 -0.45
N ALA A 9 -15.43 5.27 -1.73
CA ALA A 9 -16.70 4.73 -2.19
C ALA A 9 -16.57 3.84 -3.41
N ILE A 10 -17.46 2.86 -3.54
CA ILE A 10 -17.68 2.14 -4.80
C ILE A 10 -18.59 3.01 -5.67
N SER A 11 -18.19 3.25 -6.92
CA SER A 11 -18.97 4.04 -7.88
C SER A 11 -19.17 3.29 -9.18
N PHE A 12 -20.41 3.32 -9.69
CA PHE A 12 -20.74 2.85 -11.04
C PHE A 12 -22.07 3.43 -11.50
N GLY A 13 -22.07 4.09 -12.67
CA GLY A 13 -23.24 4.83 -13.15
C GLY A 13 -23.69 5.88 -12.13
N LEU A 14 -24.87 5.69 -11.53
CA LEU A 14 -25.45 6.57 -10.50
C LEU A 14 -25.31 6.03 -9.07
N VAL A 15 -24.71 4.86 -8.91
CA VAL A 15 -24.59 4.19 -7.61
C VAL A 15 -23.30 4.63 -6.93
N HIS A 16 -23.42 5.06 -5.66
CA HIS A 16 -22.30 5.48 -4.83
C HIS A 16 -22.43 4.85 -3.43
N ILE A 17 -21.48 3.98 -3.06
CA ILE A 17 -21.54 3.17 -1.83
C ILE A 17 -20.30 3.47 -0.97
N PRO A 18 -20.45 4.22 0.14
CA PRO A 18 -19.35 4.49 1.04
C PRO A 18 -18.83 3.19 1.69
N VAL A 19 -17.51 2.97 1.58
CA VAL A 19 -16.83 1.79 2.11
C VAL A 19 -15.51 2.15 2.76
N SER A 20 -15.03 1.25 3.61
CA SER A 20 -13.69 1.25 4.18
C SER A 20 -12.97 -0.01 3.76
N LEU A 21 -11.69 0.13 3.43
CA LEU A 21 -10.84 -0.94 2.94
C LEU A 21 -9.89 -1.37 4.05
N VAL A 22 -9.82 -2.68 4.25
CA VAL A 22 -9.12 -3.35 5.35
C VAL A 22 -8.28 -4.48 4.74
N SER A 23 -7.06 -4.67 5.22
CA SER A 23 -6.23 -5.80 4.78
C SER A 23 -6.91 -7.13 5.06
N ALA A 24 -7.00 -8.00 4.06
CA ALA A 24 -7.47 -9.38 4.26
C ALA A 24 -6.36 -10.30 4.79
N THR A 25 -5.11 -9.84 4.72
CA THR A 25 -3.94 -10.55 5.23
C THR A 25 -3.33 -9.80 6.41
N SER A 26 -2.68 -10.55 7.29
CA SER A 26 -1.80 -10.00 8.31
C SER A 26 -0.46 -10.68 8.17
N SER A 27 0.63 -9.90 8.10
CA SER A 27 1.96 -10.50 8.22
C SER A 27 2.07 -11.17 9.58
N GLN A 28 2.42 -12.45 9.59
CA GLN A 28 2.70 -13.19 10.83
C GLN A 28 4.18 -13.60 10.92
N GLY A 29 5.04 -13.12 10.03
CA GLY A 29 6.46 -13.48 10.00
C GLY A 29 7.22 -13.14 11.29
N VAL A 30 8.39 -13.77 11.45
CA VAL A 30 9.38 -13.28 12.41
C VAL A 30 10.16 -12.17 11.73
N ASP A 31 9.98 -10.94 12.20
CA ASP A 31 10.80 -9.81 11.77
C ASP A 31 12.14 -9.89 12.49
N PHE A 32 13.21 -9.96 11.72
CA PHE A 32 14.58 -9.96 12.23
C PHE A 32 15.16 -8.56 12.10
N ASP A 33 15.35 -7.91 13.24
CA ASP A 33 16.10 -6.66 13.28
C ASP A 33 17.59 -6.93 13.06
N TRP A 34 18.23 -6.03 12.32
CA TRP A 34 19.66 -6.08 12.12
C TRP A 34 20.34 -5.36 13.29
N LEU A 35 21.18 -6.09 14.01
CA LEU A 35 21.95 -5.55 15.13
C LEU A 35 23.44 -5.63 14.81
N ASP A 36 24.22 -4.60 15.15
CA ASP A 36 25.68 -4.67 15.09
C ASP A 36 26.17 -5.66 16.14
N LYS A 37 26.77 -6.77 15.72
CA LYS A 37 27.25 -7.82 16.65
C LYS A 37 28.18 -7.31 17.75
N ARG A 38 28.86 -6.18 17.56
CA ARG A 38 29.83 -5.63 18.51
C ARG A 38 29.18 -4.84 19.63
N SER A 39 28.11 -4.11 19.34
CA SER A 39 27.43 -3.21 20.30
C SER A 39 25.98 -3.58 20.56
N MET A 40 25.42 -4.48 19.77
CA MET A 40 24.00 -4.84 19.68
C MET A 40 23.06 -3.69 19.30
N ASP A 41 23.58 -2.58 18.78
CA ASP A 41 22.76 -1.46 18.33
C ASP A 41 22.05 -1.76 17.00
N PRO A 42 20.85 -1.19 16.75
CA PRO A 42 20.16 -1.31 15.48
C PRO A 42 20.96 -0.76 14.28
N VAL A 43 20.98 -1.51 13.18
CA VAL A 43 21.68 -1.14 11.94
C VAL A 43 20.74 -0.37 11.01
N GLY A 44 21.15 0.83 10.61
CA GLY A 44 20.41 1.69 9.68
C GLY A 44 20.93 1.65 8.24
N TYR A 45 20.16 2.27 7.33
CA TYR A 45 20.54 2.45 5.93
C TYR A 45 21.11 3.84 5.66
N LYS A 46 22.15 3.92 4.81
CA LYS A 46 22.72 5.18 4.31
C LYS A 46 22.71 5.21 2.79
N ARG A 47 22.25 6.33 2.21
CA ARG A 47 22.25 6.53 0.76
C ARG A 47 23.61 7.05 0.31
N ILE A 48 24.25 6.36 -0.63
CA ILE A 48 25.58 6.72 -1.14
C ILE A 48 25.60 6.82 -2.67
N ASN A 49 26.49 7.65 -3.20
CA ASN A 49 26.79 7.70 -4.62
C ASN A 49 27.66 6.49 -4.98
N LYS A 50 27.21 5.67 -5.94
CA LYS A 50 27.89 4.42 -6.30
C LYS A 50 29.28 4.61 -6.91
N THR A 51 29.57 5.77 -7.48
CA THR A 51 30.87 6.08 -8.09
C THR A 51 31.85 6.64 -7.08
N THR A 52 31.41 7.56 -6.22
CA THR A 52 32.30 8.28 -5.30
C THR A 52 32.32 7.69 -3.88
N GLY A 53 31.37 6.82 -3.54
CA GLY A 53 31.19 6.27 -2.20
C GLY A 53 30.69 7.28 -1.16
N LYS A 54 30.47 8.55 -1.54
CA LYS A 54 30.06 9.61 -0.63
C LYS A 54 28.56 9.55 -0.34
N GLU A 55 28.18 10.00 0.84
CA GLU A 55 26.79 10.18 1.22
C GLU A 55 26.07 11.16 0.29
N VAL A 56 24.80 10.87 0.02
CA VAL A 56 23.94 11.73 -0.81
C VAL A 56 22.70 12.11 0.00
N THR A 57 22.51 13.42 0.17
CA THR A 57 21.31 13.98 0.80
C THR A 57 20.13 13.95 -0.17
N LYS A 58 18.90 14.03 0.36
CA LYS A 58 17.68 13.88 -0.45
C LYS A 58 17.58 14.94 -1.57
N GLU A 59 18.08 16.14 -1.34
CA GLU A 59 18.05 17.28 -2.28
C GLU A 59 18.92 17.02 -3.51
N ASN A 60 19.93 16.17 -3.37
CA ASN A 60 20.84 15.78 -4.44
C ASN A 60 20.40 14.51 -5.18
N ILE A 61 19.20 13.98 -4.86
CA ILE A 61 18.64 12.79 -5.50
C ILE A 61 17.53 13.21 -6.44
N VAL A 62 17.74 12.98 -7.75
CA VAL A 62 16.72 13.14 -8.78
C VAL A 62 16.17 11.79 -9.23
N LYS A 63 14.93 11.76 -9.73
CA LYS A 63 14.30 10.56 -10.28
C LYS A 63 14.49 10.56 -11.80
N GLY A 64 15.09 9.50 -12.34
CA GLY A 64 15.28 9.33 -13.77
C GLY A 64 14.69 8.02 -14.29
N VAL A 65 14.12 8.06 -15.49
CA VAL A 65 13.65 6.87 -16.21
C VAL A 65 14.65 6.57 -17.34
N ALA A 66 15.05 5.31 -17.47
CA ALA A 66 15.95 4.89 -18.55
C ALA A 66 15.23 5.03 -19.89
N PHE A 67 15.79 5.86 -20.78
CA PHE A 67 15.34 5.97 -22.18
C PHE A 67 16.13 5.00 -23.05
N GLU A 68 17.43 4.89 -22.79
CA GLU A 68 18.32 3.91 -23.41
C GLU A 68 19.41 3.47 -22.43
N LYS A 69 20.23 2.48 -22.82
CA LYS A 69 21.33 1.99 -21.97
C LYS A 69 22.29 3.13 -21.62
N GLY A 70 22.26 3.54 -20.35
CA GLY A 70 23.07 4.64 -19.83
C GLY A 70 22.51 6.04 -20.06
N ARG A 71 21.35 6.19 -20.75
CA ARG A 71 20.69 7.48 -20.98
C ARG A 71 19.39 7.54 -20.19
N TYR A 72 19.28 8.51 -19.28
CA TYR A 72 18.13 8.71 -18.41
C TYR A 72 17.48 10.05 -18.67
N VAL A 73 16.15 10.08 -18.70
CA VAL A 73 15.37 11.31 -18.66
C VAL A 73 15.03 11.59 -17.21
N VAL A 74 15.48 12.75 -16.71
CA VAL A 74 15.20 13.19 -15.34
C VAL A 74 13.82 13.84 -15.31
N LEU A 75 13.01 13.43 -14.35
CA LEU A 75 11.68 13.99 -14.11
C LEU A 75 11.69 14.73 -12.77
N SER A 76 11.17 15.95 -12.77
CA SER A 76 10.92 16.71 -11.56
C SER A 76 9.82 16.06 -10.72
N GLU A 77 9.77 16.37 -9.42
CA GLU A 77 8.67 15.89 -8.57
C GLU A 77 7.30 16.41 -9.03
N ASP A 78 7.24 17.60 -9.63
CA ASP A 78 5.99 18.20 -10.10
C ASP A 78 5.48 17.56 -11.39
N GLU A 79 6.38 17.20 -12.33
CA GLU A 79 6.02 16.42 -13.51
C GLU A 79 5.48 15.04 -13.12
N ILE A 80 6.15 14.36 -12.18
CA ILE A 80 5.68 13.07 -11.65
C ILE A 80 4.32 13.24 -10.95
N ARG A 81 4.15 14.30 -10.17
CA ARG A 81 2.90 14.59 -9.44
C ARG A 81 1.75 14.89 -10.38
N SER A 82 1.98 15.63 -11.45
CA SER A 82 0.95 15.95 -12.44
C SER A 82 0.56 14.74 -13.30
N ALA A 83 1.47 13.79 -13.49
CA ALA A 83 1.18 12.52 -14.15
C ALA A 83 0.40 11.53 -13.26
N HIS A 84 0.40 11.70 -11.93
CA HIS A 84 -0.36 10.82 -11.04
C HIS A 84 -1.88 11.01 -11.23
N PRO A 85 -2.65 9.91 -11.23
CA PRO A 85 -4.10 9.99 -11.31
C PRO A 85 -4.65 10.75 -10.10
N LYS A 86 -5.67 11.60 -10.32
CA LYS A 86 -6.33 12.33 -9.23
C LYS A 86 -6.86 11.31 -8.22
N SER A 87 -6.50 11.46 -6.95
CA SER A 87 -7.06 10.62 -5.89
C SER A 87 -8.54 10.94 -5.74
N THR A 88 -9.40 10.15 -6.38
CA THR A 88 -10.85 10.29 -6.29
C THR A 88 -11.43 9.66 -5.03
N GLN A 89 -10.62 8.91 -4.27
CA GLN A 89 -11.08 8.04 -3.18
C GLN A 89 -12.26 7.16 -3.62
N THR A 90 -12.18 6.66 -4.85
CA THR A 90 -13.25 5.87 -5.47
C THR A 90 -12.71 4.54 -6.00
N ILE A 91 -13.49 3.49 -5.82
CA ILE A 91 -13.40 2.22 -6.54
C ILE A 91 -14.40 2.34 -7.70
N GLU A 92 -13.91 2.66 -8.89
CA GLU A 92 -14.73 2.87 -10.08
C GLU A 92 -14.89 1.55 -10.82
N ILE A 93 -16.10 0.98 -10.83
CA ILE A 93 -16.38 -0.25 -11.59
C ILE A 93 -16.49 0.11 -13.06
N ILE A 94 -15.69 -0.56 -13.88
CA ILE A 94 -15.61 -0.37 -15.33
C ILE A 94 -16.34 -1.47 -16.11
N ALA A 95 -16.43 -2.68 -15.56
CA ALA A 95 -17.09 -3.81 -16.22
C ALA A 95 -17.50 -4.90 -15.23
N PHE A 96 -18.37 -5.81 -15.66
CA PHE A 96 -18.68 -7.06 -14.96
C PHE A 96 -18.29 -8.25 -15.84
N VAL A 97 -17.46 -9.15 -15.32
CA VAL A 97 -16.91 -10.31 -16.04
C VAL A 97 -17.16 -11.60 -15.25
N ALA A 98 -17.02 -12.76 -15.89
CA ALA A 98 -17.03 -14.03 -15.14
C ALA A 98 -15.68 -14.20 -14.41
N SER A 99 -15.69 -14.87 -13.25
CA SER A 99 -14.48 -14.99 -12.42
C SER A 99 -13.37 -15.80 -13.08
N ASP A 100 -13.73 -16.78 -13.91
CA ASP A 100 -12.82 -17.63 -14.68
C ASP A 100 -12.11 -16.89 -15.83
N GLN A 101 -12.60 -15.71 -16.23
CA GLN A 101 -11.95 -14.86 -17.22
C GLN A 101 -10.75 -14.09 -16.66
N ILE A 102 -10.55 -14.10 -15.34
CA ILE A 102 -9.40 -13.46 -14.69
C ILE A 102 -8.34 -14.55 -14.45
N PRO A 103 -7.23 -14.55 -15.22
CA PRO A 103 -6.20 -15.56 -15.06
C PRO A 103 -5.49 -15.45 -13.70
N LEU A 104 -5.05 -16.57 -13.14
CA LEU A 104 -4.42 -16.62 -11.82
C LEU A 104 -3.17 -15.74 -11.73
N GLN A 105 -2.39 -15.63 -12.81
CA GLN A 105 -1.19 -14.81 -12.86
C GLN A 105 -1.47 -13.31 -12.70
N ASN A 106 -2.70 -12.87 -12.94
CA ASN A 106 -3.12 -11.49 -12.70
C ASN A 106 -3.53 -11.22 -11.25
N ILE A 107 -3.73 -12.23 -10.40
CA ILE A 107 -4.21 -12.04 -9.03
C ILE A 107 -3.05 -11.67 -8.09
N ASP A 108 -3.20 -10.58 -7.34
CA ASP A 108 -2.17 -10.08 -6.42
C ASP A 108 -2.61 -10.14 -4.95
N THR A 109 -3.21 -9.07 -4.43
CA THR A 109 -3.44 -8.89 -2.99
C THR A 109 -4.93 -8.71 -2.66
N PRO A 110 -5.52 -9.49 -1.75
CA PRO A 110 -6.91 -9.32 -1.33
C PRO A 110 -7.08 -8.27 -0.21
N TYR A 111 -8.19 -7.55 -0.26
CA TYR A 111 -8.65 -6.60 0.77
C TYR A 111 -10.14 -6.76 1.05
N PHE A 112 -10.53 -6.67 2.31
CA PHE A 112 -11.95 -6.64 2.68
C PHE A 112 -12.51 -5.23 2.59
N LEU A 113 -13.74 -5.11 2.08
CA LEU A 113 -14.49 -3.88 2.08
C LEU A 113 -15.61 -3.95 3.10
N ALA A 114 -15.64 -3.04 4.06
CA ALA A 114 -16.74 -2.89 5.01
C ALA A 114 -17.56 -1.64 4.65
N PRO A 115 -18.90 -1.72 4.58
CA PRO A 115 -19.73 -0.55 4.31
C PRO A 115 -19.65 0.45 5.48
N ASP A 116 -19.67 1.74 5.17
CA ASP A 116 -19.86 2.76 6.20
C ASP A 116 -21.33 2.77 6.69
N LYS A 117 -21.59 3.41 7.83
CA LYS A 117 -22.88 3.37 8.56
C LYS A 117 -24.13 3.68 7.71
N ARG A 118 -23.98 4.42 6.60
CA ARG A 118 -25.08 4.83 5.72
C ARG A 118 -25.19 4.01 4.42
N GLY A 119 -24.27 3.08 4.15
CA GLY A 119 -24.18 2.36 2.87
C GLY A 119 -24.68 0.90 2.88
N GLY A 120 -25.05 0.35 4.04
CA GLY A 120 -25.25 -1.09 4.22
C GLY A 120 -26.26 -1.75 3.27
N LYS A 121 -27.42 -1.13 3.03
CA LYS A 121 -28.46 -1.72 2.15
C LYS A 121 -28.01 -1.80 0.69
N VAL A 122 -27.39 -0.74 0.17
CA VAL A 122 -26.92 -0.68 -1.22
C VAL A 122 -25.70 -1.59 -1.41
N TYR A 123 -24.80 -1.63 -0.42
CA TYR A 123 -23.70 -2.58 -0.37
C TYR A 123 -24.19 -4.03 -0.45
N ALA A 124 -25.18 -4.41 0.39
CA ALA A 124 -25.75 -5.75 0.37
C ALA A 124 -26.43 -6.05 -0.97
N LEU A 125 -27.12 -5.09 -1.57
CA LEU A 125 -27.73 -5.25 -2.88
C LEU A 125 -26.69 -5.57 -3.97
N LEU A 126 -25.55 -4.85 -3.99
CA LEU A 126 -24.46 -5.14 -4.92
C LEU A 126 -23.86 -6.53 -4.67
N ARG A 127 -23.60 -6.89 -3.40
CA ARG A 127 -23.10 -8.22 -3.01
C ARG A 127 -24.02 -9.34 -3.49
N GLU A 128 -25.32 -9.25 -3.22
CA GLU A 128 -26.31 -10.24 -3.65
C GLU A 128 -26.45 -10.29 -5.17
N ALA A 129 -26.38 -9.15 -5.87
CA ALA A 129 -26.42 -9.11 -7.32
C ALA A 129 -25.22 -9.84 -7.95
N LEU A 130 -24.01 -9.59 -7.46
CA LEU A 130 -22.80 -10.30 -7.91
C LEU A 130 -22.91 -11.81 -7.63
N LYS A 131 -23.38 -12.19 -6.44
CA LYS A 131 -23.55 -13.60 -6.06
C LYS A 131 -24.55 -14.34 -6.96
N LYS A 132 -25.70 -13.72 -7.26
CA LYS A 132 -26.74 -14.31 -8.11
C LYS A 132 -26.35 -14.39 -9.59
N THR A 133 -25.53 -13.45 -10.06
CA THR A 133 -25.11 -13.41 -11.46
C THR A 133 -23.85 -14.23 -11.74
N GLY A 134 -23.11 -14.63 -10.70
CA GLY A 134 -21.81 -15.29 -10.84
C GLY A 134 -20.75 -14.38 -11.48
N LYS A 135 -20.94 -13.06 -11.40
CA LYS A 135 -20.04 -12.06 -11.98
C LYS A 135 -19.17 -11.43 -10.90
N VAL A 136 -18.03 -10.91 -11.35
CA VAL A 136 -17.13 -10.05 -10.59
C VAL A 136 -17.04 -8.69 -11.27
N ALA A 137 -16.86 -7.63 -10.49
CA ALA A 137 -16.74 -6.28 -11.02
C ALA A 137 -15.25 -5.94 -11.23
N LEU A 138 -14.84 -5.66 -12.46
CA LEU A 138 -13.54 -5.04 -12.71
C LEU A 138 -13.63 -3.57 -12.36
N ALA A 139 -12.63 -3.07 -11.64
CA ALA A 139 -12.61 -1.71 -11.14
C ALA A 139 -11.21 -1.08 -11.20
N ASN A 140 -11.19 0.24 -11.35
CA ASN A 140 -10.00 1.05 -11.08
C ASN A 140 -10.08 1.59 -9.65
N VAL A 141 -8.96 1.52 -8.92
CA VAL A 141 -8.84 2.11 -7.59
C VAL A 141 -7.53 2.85 -7.46
N VAL A 142 -7.56 4.04 -6.86
CA VAL A 142 -6.35 4.79 -6.53
C VAL A 142 -6.01 4.56 -5.06
N LEU A 143 -4.94 3.83 -4.80
CA LEU A 143 -4.37 3.63 -3.48
C LEU A 143 -3.05 4.37 -3.38
N HIS A 144 -2.88 5.16 -2.33
CA HIS A 144 -1.75 6.08 -2.17
C HIS A 144 -1.58 7.01 -3.38
N THR A 145 -0.57 6.75 -4.22
CA THR A 145 -0.24 7.53 -5.43
C THR A 145 -0.38 6.72 -6.72
N LYS A 146 -0.87 5.48 -6.66
CA LYS A 146 -0.94 4.59 -7.82
C LYS A 146 -2.39 4.21 -8.10
N GLN A 147 -2.74 4.24 -9.39
CA GLN A 147 -3.96 3.57 -9.85
C GLN A 147 -3.65 2.09 -10.06
N HIS A 148 -4.61 1.27 -9.65
CA HIS A 148 -4.55 -0.16 -9.77
C HIS A 148 -5.82 -0.68 -10.44
N LEU A 149 -5.65 -1.78 -11.16
CA LEU A 149 -6.75 -2.63 -11.56
C LEU A 149 -7.13 -3.54 -10.39
N ALA A 150 -8.41 -3.78 -10.18
CA ALA A 150 -8.91 -4.64 -9.12
C ALA A 150 -10.18 -5.39 -9.56
N ALA A 151 -10.43 -6.54 -8.93
CA ALA A 151 -11.69 -7.26 -9.01
C ALA A 151 -12.45 -7.15 -7.69
N LEU A 152 -13.69 -6.70 -7.76
CA LEU A 152 -14.64 -6.67 -6.66
C LEU A 152 -15.54 -7.91 -6.76
N MET A 153 -15.54 -8.74 -5.73
CA MET A 153 -16.31 -9.98 -5.71
C MET A 153 -16.98 -10.22 -4.34
N PRO A 154 -18.12 -10.94 -4.31
CA PRO A 154 -18.78 -11.29 -3.07
C PRO A 154 -18.02 -12.41 -2.36
N LEU A 155 -17.84 -12.26 -1.05
CA LEU A 155 -17.26 -13.27 -0.18
C LEU A 155 -18.11 -13.37 1.08
N GLU A 156 -18.92 -14.43 1.18
CA GLU A 156 -19.88 -14.63 2.26
C GLU A 156 -20.76 -13.39 2.52
N SER A 157 -20.58 -12.73 3.67
CA SER A 157 -21.30 -11.52 4.07
C SER A 157 -20.60 -10.22 3.66
N ALA A 158 -19.41 -10.29 3.05
CA ALA A 158 -18.62 -9.14 2.64
C ALA A 158 -18.43 -9.08 1.12
N LEU A 159 -17.81 -7.99 0.69
CA LEU A 159 -17.18 -7.80 -0.61
C LEU A 159 -15.67 -7.81 -0.37
N VAL A 160 -14.96 -8.53 -1.22
CA VAL A 160 -13.50 -8.53 -1.27
C VAL A 160 -13.07 -7.79 -2.54
N LEU A 161 -12.10 -6.89 -2.38
CA LEU A 161 -11.40 -6.23 -3.46
C LEU A 161 -10.05 -6.93 -3.64
N VAL A 162 -9.89 -7.64 -4.74
CA VAL A 162 -8.66 -8.32 -5.11
C VAL A 162 -7.89 -7.45 -6.08
N MET A 163 -6.72 -6.99 -5.67
CA MET A 163 -5.83 -6.25 -6.57
C MET A 163 -5.37 -7.15 -7.70
N LEU A 164 -5.35 -6.59 -8.91
CA LEU A 164 -4.90 -7.28 -10.10
C LEU A 164 -3.62 -6.64 -10.65
N ARG A 165 -2.69 -7.48 -11.10
CA ARG A 165 -1.57 -7.07 -11.95
C ARG A 165 -2.11 -6.66 -13.30
N TRP A 166 -1.55 -5.59 -13.85
CA TRP A 166 -1.91 -5.17 -15.20
C TRP A 166 -1.50 -6.26 -16.20
N PRO A 167 -2.28 -6.52 -17.26
CA PRO A 167 -1.91 -7.54 -18.25
C PRO A 167 -0.51 -7.35 -18.84
N ALA A 168 -0.05 -6.09 -18.98
CA ALA A 168 1.29 -5.77 -19.45
C ALA A 168 2.43 -6.09 -18.47
N GLU A 169 2.12 -6.31 -17.18
CA GLU A 169 3.09 -6.70 -16.15
C GLU A 169 3.28 -8.22 -16.07
N VAL A 170 2.42 -8.97 -16.76
CA VAL A 170 2.42 -10.44 -16.76
C VAL A 170 3.23 -10.94 -17.96
N ARG A 171 4.23 -11.79 -17.69
CA ARG A 171 5.06 -12.41 -18.74
C ARG A 171 4.25 -13.39 -19.58
N SER A 172 4.62 -13.53 -20.86
CA SER A 172 4.00 -14.52 -21.73
C SER A 172 4.46 -15.93 -21.38
N LEU A 173 3.58 -16.92 -21.55
CA LEU A 173 3.98 -18.33 -21.48
C LEU A 173 4.93 -18.72 -22.62
N ASP A 174 4.92 -17.98 -23.73
CA ASP A 174 5.83 -18.23 -24.86
C ASP A 174 7.31 -18.02 -24.48
N GLU A 175 7.57 -17.18 -23.46
CA GLU A 175 8.93 -16.97 -22.93
C GLU A 175 9.52 -18.22 -22.25
N LEU A 176 8.70 -19.23 -21.96
CA LEU A 176 9.16 -20.49 -21.39
C LEU A 176 9.76 -21.44 -22.45
N GLU A 177 9.61 -21.13 -23.74
CA GLU A 177 10.17 -21.91 -24.86
C GLU A 177 9.84 -23.41 -24.77
N LEU A 178 8.62 -23.75 -24.34
CA LEU A 178 8.21 -25.14 -24.13
C LEU A 178 8.14 -25.92 -25.46
N GLY A 179 8.76 -27.09 -25.48
CA GLY A 179 8.79 -27.98 -26.65
C GLY A 179 7.42 -28.56 -27.02
N SER A 180 7.35 -29.18 -28.20
CA SER A 180 6.14 -29.84 -28.70
C SER A 180 5.76 -31.08 -27.88
N ASP A 181 6.74 -31.72 -27.25
CA ASP A 181 6.56 -32.81 -26.29
C ASP A 181 5.75 -32.39 -25.06
N VAL A 182 5.82 -31.11 -24.66
CA VAL A 182 5.05 -30.55 -23.54
C VAL A 182 3.73 -29.94 -23.99
N THR A 183 3.72 -29.21 -25.11
CA THR A 183 2.54 -28.47 -25.57
C THR A 183 1.55 -29.32 -26.36
N LYS A 184 2.01 -30.44 -26.96
CA LYS A 184 1.20 -31.39 -27.73
C LYS A 184 1.62 -32.84 -27.40
N PRO A 185 1.55 -33.24 -26.12
CA PRO A 185 2.01 -34.55 -25.71
C PRO A 185 1.11 -35.63 -26.31
N THR A 186 1.71 -36.70 -26.82
CA THR A 186 0.99 -37.94 -27.13
C THR A 186 1.11 -38.86 -25.93
N LEU A 187 0.07 -38.92 -25.09
CA LEU A 187 0.07 -39.71 -23.86
C LEU A 187 -0.65 -41.04 -24.08
N ALA A 188 -0.08 -42.14 -23.60
CA ALA A 188 -0.75 -43.44 -23.65
C ALA A 188 -1.93 -43.45 -22.66
N LYS A 189 -3.08 -43.99 -23.09
CA LYS A 189 -4.30 -44.03 -22.25
C LYS A 189 -4.05 -44.69 -20.89
N GLY A 190 -3.32 -45.80 -20.85
CA GLY A 190 -3.01 -46.51 -19.61
C GLY A 190 -2.18 -45.71 -18.62
N GLU A 191 -1.22 -44.91 -19.11
CA GLU A 191 -0.41 -44.02 -18.27
C GLU A 191 -1.26 -42.88 -17.70
N LEU A 192 -2.10 -42.27 -18.53
CA LEU A 192 -3.01 -41.22 -18.10
C LEU A 192 -4.02 -41.73 -17.04
N ASP A 193 -4.56 -42.93 -17.23
CA ASP A 193 -5.50 -43.52 -16.28
C ASP A 193 -4.81 -43.90 -14.95
N MET A 194 -3.56 -44.36 -15.00
CA MET A 194 -2.76 -44.59 -13.78
C MET A 194 -2.46 -43.27 -13.04
N ALA A 195 -2.09 -42.22 -13.77
CA ALA A 195 -1.85 -40.90 -13.19
C ALA A 195 -3.10 -40.33 -12.52
N LYS A 196 -4.28 -40.48 -13.16
CA LYS A 196 -5.56 -40.06 -12.57
C LYS A 196 -5.86 -40.76 -11.25
N ARG A 197 -5.66 -42.08 -11.16
CA ARG A 197 -5.85 -42.84 -9.91
C ARG A 197 -4.94 -42.33 -8.80
N LEU A 198 -3.67 -42.07 -9.12
CA LEU A 198 -2.75 -41.52 -8.12
C LEU A 198 -3.18 -40.15 -7.62
N VAL A 199 -3.68 -39.28 -8.51
CA VAL A 199 -4.23 -37.97 -8.12
C VAL A 199 -5.46 -38.13 -7.24
N GLU A 200 -6.38 -39.03 -7.59
CA GLU A 200 -7.58 -39.32 -6.79
C GLU A 200 -7.22 -39.87 -5.41
N ASP A 201 -6.30 -40.84 -5.33
CA ASP A 201 -5.82 -41.43 -4.08
C ASP A 201 -5.12 -40.42 -3.16
N MET A 202 -4.48 -39.39 -3.74
CA MET A 202 -3.78 -38.33 -3.00
C MET A 202 -4.63 -37.06 -2.81
N SER A 203 -5.87 -37.03 -3.29
CA SER A 203 -6.76 -35.86 -3.16
C SER A 203 -7.29 -35.75 -1.73
N ALA A 204 -7.34 -34.53 -1.21
CA ALA A 204 -7.85 -34.23 0.13
C ALA A 204 -8.60 -32.89 0.12
N ASP A 205 -9.49 -32.70 1.09
CA ASP A 205 -10.17 -31.43 1.31
C ASP A 205 -9.19 -30.39 1.87
N TRP A 206 -9.31 -29.15 1.40
CA TRP A 206 -8.49 -28.05 1.91
C TRP A 206 -8.89 -27.69 3.35
N GLN A 207 -8.04 -28.04 4.32
CA GLN A 207 -8.19 -27.66 5.73
C GLN A 207 -7.14 -26.62 6.11
N PRO A 208 -7.48 -25.31 6.21
CA PRO A 208 -6.51 -24.24 6.42
C PRO A 208 -5.60 -24.44 7.64
N ASP A 209 -6.11 -25.04 8.72
CA ASP A 209 -5.39 -25.24 9.97
C ASP A 209 -4.24 -26.25 9.88
N GLU A 210 -4.24 -27.11 8.86
CA GLU A 210 -3.16 -28.08 8.61
C GLU A 210 -1.92 -27.44 7.97
N TYR A 211 -2.09 -26.27 7.33
CA TYR A 211 -1.01 -25.57 6.64
C TYR A 211 -0.42 -24.49 7.53
N ARG A 212 0.71 -24.80 8.18
CA ARG A 212 1.43 -23.86 9.05
C ARG A 212 2.85 -23.61 8.57
N ASP A 213 3.31 -22.39 8.80
CA ASP A 213 4.72 -22.02 8.60
C ASP A 213 5.60 -22.66 9.69
N SER A 214 6.11 -23.86 9.39
CA SER A 214 6.97 -24.61 10.30
C SER A 214 8.29 -23.88 10.63
N PHE A 215 8.72 -22.92 9.82
CA PHE A 215 9.93 -22.15 10.09
C PHE A 215 9.68 -21.14 11.22
N GLN A 216 8.56 -20.40 11.16
CA GLN A 216 8.16 -19.46 12.20
C GLN A 216 8.04 -20.14 13.57
N ASP A 217 7.44 -21.33 13.62
CA ASP A 217 7.30 -22.12 14.85
C ASP A 217 8.68 -22.53 15.41
N LYS A 218 9.58 -23.01 14.55
CA LYS A 218 10.94 -23.39 14.94
C LYS A 218 11.74 -22.19 15.49
N ILE A 219 11.63 -21.02 14.86
CA ILE A 219 12.31 -19.81 15.33
C ILE A 219 11.75 -19.36 16.67
N ARG A 220 10.41 -19.30 16.84
CA ARG A 220 9.78 -18.94 18.12
C ARG A 220 10.17 -19.89 19.24
N ALA A 221 10.22 -21.19 18.97
CA ALA A 221 10.69 -22.19 19.93
C ALA A 221 12.17 -21.98 20.30
N LEU A 222 13.02 -21.66 19.32
CA LEU A 222 14.43 -21.37 19.55
C LEU A 222 14.64 -20.10 20.38
N VAL A 223 13.90 -19.03 20.07
CA VAL A 223 13.89 -17.77 20.83
C VAL A 223 13.46 -18.04 22.28
N ALA A 224 12.33 -18.73 22.49
CA ALA A 224 11.85 -19.06 23.83
C ALA A 224 12.86 -19.90 24.63
N LYS A 225 13.53 -20.87 23.98
CA LYS A 225 14.59 -21.68 24.61
C LYS A 225 15.80 -20.83 25.00
N LYS A 226 16.27 -19.93 24.13
CA LYS A 226 17.40 -19.03 24.42
C LYS A 226 17.05 -18.02 25.53
N ALA A 227 15.86 -17.44 25.48
CA ALA A 227 15.37 -16.51 26.49
C ALA A 227 15.27 -17.17 27.88
N LYS A 228 14.69 -18.37 27.98
CA LYS A 228 14.66 -19.15 29.24
C LYS A 228 16.04 -19.53 29.76
N ALA A 229 17.01 -19.71 28.87
CA ALA A 229 18.40 -19.97 29.22
C ALA A 229 19.20 -18.70 29.57
N GLY A 230 18.54 -17.53 29.69
CA GLY A 230 19.16 -16.26 30.04
C GLY A 230 20.04 -15.66 28.94
N LYS A 231 19.98 -16.17 27.70
CA LYS A 231 20.73 -15.64 26.55
C LYS A 231 19.97 -14.51 25.88
N ILE A 232 19.73 -13.44 26.64
CA ILE A 232 19.06 -12.22 26.22
C ILE A 232 20.11 -11.11 26.30
N GLU A 233 20.21 -10.28 25.27
CA GLU A 233 21.08 -9.11 25.25
C GLU A 233 20.19 -7.86 25.30
N ASP A 234 20.55 -6.90 26.15
CA ASP A 234 19.86 -5.62 26.24
C ASP A 234 20.30 -4.75 25.07
N VAL A 235 19.33 -4.35 24.24
CA VAL A 235 19.55 -3.44 23.11
C VAL A 235 19.08 -2.06 23.53
N GLU A 236 19.97 -1.08 23.56
CA GLU A 236 19.56 0.32 23.68
C GLU A 236 18.83 0.71 22.39
N THR A 237 17.52 0.94 22.49
CA THR A 237 16.79 1.60 21.41
C THR A 237 17.28 3.03 21.33
N VAL A 238 17.94 3.39 20.24
CA VAL A 238 18.20 4.80 19.94
C VAL A 238 16.84 5.49 19.86
N GLU A 239 16.46 6.21 20.92
CA GLU A 239 15.42 7.22 20.83
C GLU A 239 15.95 8.25 19.85
N GLY A 240 15.66 8.03 18.56
CA GLY A 240 15.86 9.02 17.52
C GLY A 240 15.01 10.21 17.88
N GLY A 241 15.60 11.14 18.63
CA GLY A 241 15.12 12.49 18.82
C GLY A 241 15.11 13.22 17.49
N GLU A 242 14.14 12.90 16.64
CA GLU A 242 13.34 14.00 16.14
C GLU A 242 12.41 14.34 17.30
N GLU A 243 12.73 15.43 18.00
CA GLU A 243 11.64 16.24 18.55
C GLU A 243 10.61 16.32 17.43
N ARG A 244 9.49 15.61 17.58
CA ARG A 244 8.26 16.06 16.98
C ARG A 244 8.10 17.44 17.58
N LYS A 245 8.63 18.45 16.88
CA LYS A 245 8.07 19.79 16.96
C LYS A 245 6.62 19.53 16.62
N SER A 246 5.80 19.40 17.66
CA SER A 246 4.41 19.73 17.59
C SER A 246 4.40 21.00 16.77
N ALA A 247 3.87 20.93 15.55
CA ALA A 247 3.59 22.14 14.81
C ALA A 247 2.83 22.99 15.81
N ASP A 248 3.44 24.09 16.26
CA ASP A 248 2.76 25.08 17.04
C ASP A 248 1.54 25.42 16.19
N VAL A 249 0.38 24.96 16.64
CA VAL A 249 -0.88 25.37 16.06
C VAL A 249 -0.97 26.82 16.45
N ILE A 250 -0.40 27.67 15.59
CA ILE A 250 -0.57 29.10 15.66
C ILE A 250 -2.08 29.29 15.60
N ASP A 251 -2.66 29.63 16.74
CA ASP A 251 -4.07 29.92 16.86
C ASP A 251 -4.35 31.12 15.95
N LEU A 252 -4.95 30.84 14.80
CA LEU A 252 -5.37 31.85 13.83
C LEU A 252 -6.25 32.94 14.49
N THR A 253 -6.88 32.65 15.64
CA THR A 253 -7.64 33.64 16.39
C THR A 253 -6.77 34.68 17.12
N GLU A 254 -5.55 34.34 17.54
CA GLU A 254 -4.60 35.31 18.10
C GLU A 254 -4.01 36.24 17.02
N LEU A 255 -3.70 35.68 15.85
CA LEU A 255 -3.26 36.48 14.69
C LEU A 255 -4.38 37.39 14.18
N LEU A 256 -5.64 36.92 14.15
CA LEU A 256 -6.78 37.77 13.81
C LEU A 256 -7.01 38.87 14.85
N LYS A 257 -6.89 38.59 16.15
CA LYS A 257 -7.03 39.59 17.21
C LYS A 257 -5.96 40.69 17.09
N ARG A 258 -4.72 40.32 16.78
CA ARG A 258 -3.64 41.28 16.49
C ARG A 258 -3.89 42.11 15.23
N SER A 259 -4.56 41.55 14.22
CA SER A 259 -4.93 42.27 13.01
C SER A 259 -6.19 43.15 13.17
N LEU A 260 -7.04 42.87 14.16
CA LEU A 260 -8.28 43.63 14.42
C LEU A 260 -8.11 44.72 15.49
N ALA A 261 -7.10 44.62 16.37
CA ALA A 261 -6.84 45.61 17.43
C ALA A 261 -5.96 46.80 16.98
N GLY A 262 -6.08 47.23 15.72
CA GLY A 262 -5.13 48.14 15.07
C GLY A 262 -5.71 49.39 14.42
N LYS A 263 -6.65 50.11 15.05
CA LYS A 263 -6.78 51.59 15.02
C LYS A 263 -8.07 52.08 15.72
N PRO A 264 -7.95 53.18 16.48
CA PRO A 264 -8.70 54.38 16.11
C PRO A 264 -7.80 55.60 15.92
N ALA A 265 -8.39 56.58 15.26
CA ALA A 265 -7.77 57.74 14.65
C ALA A 265 -7.57 58.95 15.58
N ALA A 266 -6.57 59.75 15.20
CA ALA A 266 -6.52 61.23 15.16
C ALA A 266 -6.70 62.06 16.45
N LYS A 267 -5.73 62.96 16.72
CA LYS A 267 -5.87 64.41 16.44
C LYS A 267 -4.62 65.25 16.75
N LYS A 268 -4.50 66.34 15.98
CA LYS A 268 -3.56 67.46 16.00
C LYS A 268 -3.63 68.33 17.28
N SER A 269 -2.52 68.99 17.63
CA SER A 269 -2.41 70.45 17.95
C SER A 269 -0.93 70.84 18.12
N THR A 270 -0.30 71.56 17.17
CA THR A 270 -0.06 73.02 17.10
C THR A 270 0.85 73.67 18.16
N ALA A 271 2.03 74.13 17.67
CA ALA A 271 2.75 75.40 17.95
C ALA A 271 3.30 75.63 19.38
N LYS A 272 4.42 76.33 19.65
CA LYS A 272 5.20 77.37 18.93
C LYS A 272 6.50 77.66 19.73
N LYS A 273 7.63 77.92 19.05
CA LYS A 273 8.79 78.84 19.35
C LYS A 273 9.47 78.78 20.74
N SER A 274 10.77 79.06 20.93
CA SER A 274 11.74 79.89 20.21
C SER A 274 13.19 79.63 20.69
N ASN A 275 14.15 79.92 19.80
CA ASN A 275 15.45 80.58 20.04
C ASN A 275 16.51 79.88 20.91
N ASN A 276 17.83 80.01 20.68
CA ASN A 276 18.69 80.61 19.65
C ASN A 276 20.15 80.31 20.06
N LYS A 277 21.06 80.09 19.09
CA LYS A 277 22.54 80.32 19.13
C LYS A 277 23.36 79.62 20.23
N ALA A 278 24.66 79.37 20.14
CA ALA A 278 25.79 79.48 19.19
C ALA A 278 26.81 78.44 19.73
N SER A 279 27.79 77.89 19.02
CA SER A 279 28.79 78.43 18.10
C SER A 279 29.34 77.29 17.24
#